data_AF-A0A369VWB0-F1
#
_entry.id   AF-A0A369VWB0-F1
#
_cell.length_a   1.000
_cell.length_b   1.000
_cell.length_c   1.000
_cell.angle_alpha   90.00
_cell.angle_beta   90.00
_cell.angle_gamma   90.00
#
_symmetry.space_group_name_H-M   'P 1'
#
loop_
_entity.id
_entity.type
_entity.pdbx_description
1 polymer ?
#
loop_
_entity_poly.entity_id
_entity_poly.type
_entity_poly.pdbx_seq_one_letter_code
_entity_poly.pdbx_strand_id
1 'polypeptide(L)'
;MGVYVNLKCRGCGESLTGGYVRTYAGIGEPLIDCPSCRTVNSHADRVTEWQLMGGLRRFWLLLTLGWSTLFFYGIGGTVLATFLLVKETIRSEEAVFAIIAAALAIGLLRLFLYFRKGIRLSRERMSSPMYREKLRRHGLN
;
A
#
# COMPACT_ATOMS: atom_id res chain seq x y z
N MET A 1 -2.41 1.26 14.70
CA MET A 1 -1.25 0.42 15.09
C MET A 1 -0.81 -0.41 13.89
N GLY A 2 0.47 -0.39 13.52
CA GLY A 2 0.99 -1.25 12.46
C GLY A 2 1.32 -2.63 13.05
N VAL A 3 0.52 -3.65 12.74
CA VAL A 3 0.84 -5.02 13.14
C VAL A 3 2.01 -5.50 12.28
N TYR A 4 3.11 -5.91 12.90
CA TYR A 4 4.22 -6.52 12.18
C TYR A 4 3.98 -8.02 12.08
N VAL A 5 4.19 -8.56 10.90
CA VAL A 5 3.89 -9.96 10.54
C VAL A 5 5.14 -10.56 9.91
N ASN A 6 5.53 -11.72 10.42
CA ASN A 6 6.49 -12.59 9.76
C ASN A 6 5.68 -13.66 9.02
N LEU A 7 5.63 -13.56 7.69
CA LEU A 7 4.95 -14.56 6.88
C LEU A 7 5.85 -15.80 6.80
N LYS A 8 5.48 -16.85 7.54
CA LYS A 8 6.19 -18.12 7.50
C LYS A 8 5.74 -18.97 6.31
N CYS A 9 6.69 -19.65 5.69
CA CYS A 9 6.42 -20.65 4.67
C CYS A 9 5.70 -21.84 5.28
N ARG A 10 4.62 -22.31 4.66
CA ARG A 10 3.91 -23.53 5.10
C ARG A 10 4.71 -24.82 4.91
N GLY A 11 5.68 -24.82 4.00
CA GLY A 11 6.51 -25.99 3.69
C GLY A 11 7.68 -26.16 4.67
N CYS A 12 8.55 -25.15 4.79
CA CYS A 12 9.77 -25.22 5.60
C CYS A 12 9.75 -24.36 6.88
N GLY A 13 8.70 -23.58 7.13
CA GLY A 13 8.60 -22.70 8.31
C GLY A 13 9.47 -21.43 8.28
N GLU A 14 10.33 -21.27 7.26
CA GLU A 14 11.18 -20.09 7.11
C GLU A 14 10.39 -18.82 6.80
N SER A 15 10.98 -17.67 7.12
CA SER A 15 10.40 -16.35 6.86
C SER A 15 10.43 -16.01 5.37
N LEU A 16 9.27 -15.92 4.74
CA LEU A 16 9.10 -15.46 3.34
C LEU A 16 9.48 -13.99 3.16
N THR A 17 9.41 -13.20 4.23
CA THR A 17 9.64 -11.76 4.22
C THR A 17 11.02 -11.37 4.74
N GLY A 18 11.92 -12.34 4.96
CA GLY A 18 13.25 -12.11 5.57
C GLY A 18 13.22 -11.51 6.98
N GLY A 19 12.07 -11.54 7.66
CA GLY A 19 11.84 -10.94 8.98
C GLY A 19 10.40 -10.46 9.16
N TYR A 20 10.20 -9.64 10.18
CA TYR A 20 8.92 -8.98 10.45
C TYR A 20 8.73 -7.80 9.50
N VAL A 21 7.74 -7.88 8.63
CA VAL A 21 7.32 -6.75 7.79
C VAL A 21 6.04 -6.14 8.33
N ARG A 22 5.85 -4.84 8.10
CA ARG A 22 4.59 -4.18 8.47
C ARG A 22 3.45 -4.81 7.66
N THR A 23 2.35 -5.20 8.31
CA THR A 23 1.16 -5.67 7.60
C THR A 23 0.72 -4.59 6.65
N TYR A 24 0.63 -4.93 5.36
CA TYR A 24 0.21 -4.01 4.32
C TYR A 24 -0.94 -4.64 3.54
N ALA A 25 -1.91 -3.81 3.19
CA ALA A 25 -2.89 -4.12 2.15
C ALA A 25 -2.46 -3.39 0.87
N GLY A 26 -2.53 -4.05 -0.27
CA GLY A 26 -2.03 -3.43 -1.49
C GLY A 26 -2.34 -4.19 -2.77
N ILE A 27 -1.90 -3.60 -3.88
CA ILE A 27 -1.98 -4.18 -5.22
C ILE A 27 -0.65 -4.87 -5.52
N GLY A 28 -0.68 -6.17 -5.80
CA GLY A 28 0.53 -6.95 -6.00
C GLY A 28 0.26 -8.43 -6.25
N GLU A 29 1.33 -9.20 -6.30
CA GLU A 29 1.25 -10.66 -6.46
C GLU A 29 0.70 -11.29 -5.19
N PRO A 30 -0.40 -12.08 -5.24
CA PRO A 30 -0.97 -12.74 -4.07
C PRO A 30 -0.24 -14.04 -3.69
N LEU A 31 0.62 -14.56 -4.57
CA LEU A 31 1.35 -15.82 -4.40
C LEU A 31 2.86 -15.54 -4.33
N ILE A 32 3.53 -16.08 -3.31
CA ILE A 32 4.98 -15.96 -3.13
C ILE A 32 5.58 -17.36 -3.13
N ASP A 33 6.62 -17.56 -3.94
CA ASP A 33 7.40 -18.79 -3.93
C ASP A 33 8.46 -18.71 -2.83
N CYS A 34 8.53 -19.73 -1.98
CA CYS A 34 9.55 -19.78 -0.94
C CYS A 34 10.94 -19.95 -1.59
N PRO A 35 11.93 -19.09 -1.27
CA PRO A 35 13.27 -19.19 -1.88
C PRO A 35 13.96 -20.52 -1.54
N SER A 36 13.70 -21.10 -0.37
CA SER A 36 14.40 -22.28 0.13
C SER A 36 13.75 -23.59 -0.30
N CYS A 37 12.43 -23.74 -0.13
CA CYS A 37 11.72 -24.99 -0.43
C CYS A 37 10.80 -24.93 -1.65
N ARG A 38 10.73 -23.79 -2.35
CA ARG A 38 9.89 -23.55 -3.54
C ARG A 38 8.38 -23.77 -3.35
N THR A 39 7.93 -23.96 -2.10
CA THR A 39 6.50 -24.06 -1.79
C THR A 39 5.82 -22.72 -2.08
N VAL A 40 4.69 -22.75 -2.79
CA VAL A 40 3.89 -21.57 -3.11
C VAL A 40 3.02 -21.21 -1.90
N ASN A 41 3.13 -19.97 -1.42
CA ASN A 41 2.38 -19.47 -0.28
C ASN A 41 1.44 -18.34 -0.71
N SER A 42 0.20 -18.39 -0.23
CA SER A 42 -0.81 -17.36 -0.51
C SER A 42 -0.87 -16.32 0.60
N HIS A 43 -0.94 -15.05 0.21
CA HIS A 43 -1.25 -13.91 1.07
C HIS A 43 -2.31 -13.01 0.40
N ALA A 44 -3.22 -13.68 -0.33
CA ALA A 44 -4.31 -13.07 -1.10
C ALA A 44 -5.29 -12.25 -0.24
N ASP A 45 -5.33 -12.49 1.07
CA ASP A 45 -6.09 -11.72 2.06
C ASP A 45 -5.59 -10.27 2.15
N ARG A 46 -4.30 -10.04 1.96
CA ARG A 46 -3.64 -8.73 2.12
C ARG A 46 -3.33 -8.07 0.79
N VAL A 47 -2.75 -8.83 -0.12
CA VAL A 47 -2.28 -8.35 -1.42
C VAL A 47 -2.96 -9.15 -2.51
N THR A 48 -3.48 -8.50 -3.52
CA THR A 48 -4.00 -9.20 -4.69
C THR A 48 -3.88 -8.32 -5.92
N GLU A 49 -4.09 -8.90 -7.09
CA GLU A 49 -4.09 -8.16 -8.34
C GLU A 49 -5.32 -7.26 -8.43
N TRP A 50 -5.15 -6.07 -8.98
CA TRP A 50 -6.23 -5.08 -9.10
C TRP A 50 -7.44 -5.65 -9.85
N GLN A 51 -7.18 -6.43 -10.90
CA GLN A 51 -8.20 -7.06 -11.72
C GLN A 51 -9.03 -8.10 -10.94
N LEU A 52 -8.40 -8.81 -10.00
CA LEU A 52 -9.03 -9.83 -9.15
C LEU A 52 -9.76 -9.22 -7.93
N MET A 53 -9.50 -7.95 -7.60
CA MET A 53 -10.24 -7.29 -6.53
C MET A 53 -11.69 -7.01 -6.94
N GLY A 54 -12.65 -7.52 -6.15
CA GLY A 54 -14.04 -7.09 -6.24
C GLY A 54 -14.21 -5.59 -5.92
N GLY A 55 -15.30 -4.99 -6.40
CA GLY A 55 -15.57 -3.55 -6.26
C GLY A 55 -15.52 -3.06 -4.81
N LEU A 56 -16.10 -3.81 -3.87
CA LEU A 56 -16.08 -3.50 -2.44
C LEU A 56 -14.65 -3.45 -1.88
N ARG A 57 -13.80 -4.42 -2.26
CA ARG A 57 -12.39 -4.46 -1.81
C ARG A 57 -11.57 -3.30 -2.38
N ARG A 58 -11.81 -2.92 -3.64
CA ARG A 58 -11.18 -1.74 -4.25
C ARG A 58 -11.58 -0.46 -3.52
N PHE A 59 -12.86 -0.30 -3.22
CA PHE A 59 -13.39 0.84 -2.48
C PHE A 59 -12.77 0.93 -1.07
N TRP A 60 -12.76 -0.18 -0.32
CA TRP A 60 -12.14 -0.21 1.01
C TRP A 60 -10.64 0.11 0.98
N LEU A 61 -9.91 -0.39 -0.01
CA LEU A 61 -8.48 -0.09 -0.16
C LEU A 61 -8.25 1.41 -0.43
N LEU A 62 -9.02 2.00 -1.34
CA LEU A 62 -8.97 3.43 -1.65
C LEU A 62 -9.31 4.27 -0.42
N LEU A 63 -10.38 3.91 0.29
CA LEU A 63 -10.82 4.61 1.49
C LEU A 63 -9.77 4.53 2.60
N THR A 64 -9.23 3.34 2.87
CA THR A 64 -8.25 3.13 3.95
C THR A 64 -6.94 3.88 3.69
N LEU A 65 -6.40 3.76 2.48
CA LEU A 65 -5.15 4.44 2.12
C LEU A 65 -5.36 5.95 1.92
N GLY A 66 -6.52 6.36 1.39
CA GLY A 66 -6.94 7.75 1.26
C GLY A 66 -7.04 8.44 2.62
N TRP A 67 -7.80 7.84 3.54
CA TRP A 67 -7.96 8.36 4.90
C TRP A 67 -6.63 8.44 5.64
N SER A 68 -5.81 7.38 5.55
CA SER A 68 -4.46 7.37 6.15
C SER A 68 -3.60 8.49 5.59
N THR A 69 -3.66 8.73 4.28
CA THR A 69 -2.91 9.81 3.62
C THR A 69 -3.37 11.17 4.12
N LEU A 70 -4.67 11.45 4.11
CA LEU A 70 -5.23 12.72 4.60
C LEU A 70 -4.87 12.95 6.07
N PHE A 71 -4.95 11.92 6.90
CA PHE A 71 -4.62 12.01 8.33
C PHE A 71 -3.14 12.34 8.56
N PHE A 72 -2.22 11.55 7.99
CA PHE A 72 -0.79 11.74 8.23
C PHE A 72 -0.24 13.02 7.59
N TYR A 73 -0.66 13.35 6.37
CA TYR A 73 -0.23 14.58 5.72
C TYR A 73 -0.92 15.83 6.27
N GLY A 74 -2.18 15.72 6.70
CA GLY A 74 -2.89 16.77 7.40
C GLY A 74 -2.20 17.11 8.73
N ILE A 75 -2.00 16.11 9.60
CA ILE A 75 -1.29 16.29 10.86
C ILE A 75 0.14 16.78 10.64
N GLY A 76 0.88 16.16 9.71
CA GLY A 76 2.25 16.59 9.40
C GLY A 76 2.32 18.03 8.91
N GLY A 77 1.37 18.45 8.06
CA GLY A 77 1.23 19.83 7.59
C GLY A 77 0.89 20.80 8.72
N THR A 78 -0.05 20.44 9.60
CA THR A 78 -0.41 21.26 10.78
C THR A 78 0.77 21.42 11.72
N VAL A 79 1.45 20.33 12.08
CA VAL A 79 2.64 20.36 12.96
C VAL A 79 3.73 21.24 12.36
N LEU A 80 4.00 21.12 11.05
CA LEU A 80 4.97 21.95 10.36
C LEU A 80 4.56 23.43 10.37
N ALA A 81 3.30 23.75 10.06
CA ALA A 81 2.81 25.11 10.04
C ALA A 81 2.84 25.76 11.43
N THR A 82 2.41 25.03 12.47
CA THR A 82 2.49 25.50 13.87
C THR A 82 3.94 25.73 14.30
N PHE A 83 4.87 24.84 13.93
CA PHE A 83 6.29 25.04 14.21
C PHE A 83 6.82 26.32 13.56
N LEU A 84 6.47 26.57 12.29
CA LEU A 84 6.90 27.76 11.56
C LEU A 84 6.26 29.05 12.09
N LEU A 85 5.03 29.00 12.60
CA LEU A 85 4.38 30.10 13.30
C LEU A 85 5.11 30.41 14.62
N VAL A 86 5.42 29.40 15.43
CA VAL A 86 6.13 29.57 16.72
C VAL A 86 7.55 30.12 16.51
N LYS A 87 8.19 29.79 15.38
CA LYS A 87 9.48 30.36 14.98
C LYS A 87 9.38 31.73 14.33
N GLU A 88 8.18 32.29 14.22
CA GLU A 88 7.87 33.55 13.55
C GLU A 88 8.33 33.65 12.08
N THR A 89 8.68 32.52 11.47
CA THR A 89 9.06 32.41 10.05
C THR A 89 7.90 32.71 9.11
N ILE A 90 6.67 32.46 9.58
CA ILE A 90 5.43 32.84 8.90
C ILE A 90 4.55 33.61 9.89
N ARG A 91 3.78 34.57 9.40
CA ARG A 91 2.95 35.47 10.23
C ARG A 91 1.51 35.60 9.76
N SER A 92 1.14 34.99 8.64
CA SER A 92 -0.22 35.04 8.11
C SER A 92 -0.92 33.68 8.23
N GLU A 93 -2.23 33.72 8.48
CA GLU A 93 -3.07 32.52 8.46
C GLU A 93 -3.10 31.88 7.07
N GLU A 94 -3.03 32.69 6.01
CA GLU A 94 -2.94 32.21 4.63
C GLU A 94 -1.73 31.29 4.41
N ALA A 95 -0.57 31.61 5.00
CA ALA A 95 0.62 30.77 4.90
C ALA A 95 0.42 29.41 5.59
N VAL A 96 -0.32 29.38 6.71
CA VAL A 96 -0.65 28.14 7.43
C VAL A 96 -1.53 27.25 6.57
N PHE A 97 -2.61 27.81 6.01
CA PHE A 97 -3.50 27.06 5.12
C PHE A 97 -2.78 26.58 3.86
N ALA A 98 -1.90 27.40 3.28
CA ALA A 98 -1.10 27.03 2.13
C ALA A 98 -0.18 25.83 2.42
N ILE A 99 0.48 25.79 3.58
CA ILE A 99 1.34 24.67 3.99
C ILE A 99 0.53 23.39 4.16
N ILE A 100 -0.61 23.46 4.84
CA ILE A 100 -1.48 22.29 5.05
C ILE A 100 -2.01 21.78 3.71
N ALA A 101 -2.50 22.68 2.85
CA ALA A 101 -2.99 22.34 1.51
C ALA A 101 -1.89 21.72 0.64
N ALA A 102 -0.67 22.26 0.67
CA ALA A 102 0.48 21.71 -0.04
C ALA A 102 0.85 20.31 0.47
N ALA A 103 0.86 20.10 1.80
CA ALA A 103 1.12 18.79 2.38
C ALA A 103 0.07 17.75 1.93
N LEU A 104 -1.21 18.10 1.98
CA LEU A 104 -2.30 17.24 1.51
C LEU A 104 -2.19 16.94 0.01
N ALA A 105 -1.90 17.95 -0.82
CA ALA A 105 -1.71 17.78 -2.25
C ALA A 105 -0.55 16.82 -2.57
N ILE A 106 0.58 16.95 -1.86
CA ILE A 106 1.72 16.03 -1.99
C ILE A 106 1.32 14.61 -1.58
N GLY A 107 0.58 14.45 -0.48
CA GLY A 107 0.08 13.16 -0.02
C GLY A 107 -0.82 12.48 -1.06
N LEU A 108 -1.81 13.21 -1.57
CA LEU A 108 -2.72 12.73 -2.60
C LEU A 108 -2.00 12.39 -3.91
N LEU A 109 -1.03 13.20 -4.33
CA LEU A 109 -0.21 12.92 -5.50
C LEU A 109 0.59 11.61 -5.33
N ARG A 110 1.22 11.41 -4.18
CA ARG A 110 1.95 10.16 -3.87
C ARG A 110 1.02 8.95 -3.87
N LEU A 111 -0.17 9.08 -3.29
CA LEU A 111 -1.17 8.02 -3.28
C LEU A 111 -1.64 7.68 -4.70
N PHE A 112 -1.90 8.70 -5.52
CA PHE A 112 -2.27 8.52 -6.93
C PHE A 112 -1.17 7.79 -7.70
N LEU A 113 0.09 8.20 -7.55
CA LEU A 113 1.23 7.54 -8.19
C LEU A 113 1.40 6.09 -7.73
N TYR A 114 1.18 5.81 -6.43
CA TYR A 114 1.19 4.46 -5.88
C TYR A 114 0.14 3.57 -6.57
N PHE A 115 -1.12 4.04 -6.64
CA PHE A 115 -2.18 3.30 -7.31
C PHE A 115 -1.92 3.14 -8.81
N ARG A 116 -1.51 4.20 -9.50
CA ARG A 116 -1.20 4.15 -10.92
C ARG A 116 -0.11 3.12 -11.24
N LYS A 117 0.97 3.11 -10.45
CA LYS A 117 2.05 2.11 -10.58
C LYS A 117 1.54 0.70 -10.27
N GLY A 118 0.83 0.52 -9.16
CA GLY A 118 0.30 -0.79 -8.75
C GLY A 118 -0.66 -1.38 -9.78
N ILE A 119 -1.60 -0.59 -10.30
CA ILE A 119 -2.55 -1.00 -11.34
C ILE A 119 -1.82 -1.35 -12.64
N ARG A 120 -0.84 -0.54 -13.05
CA ARG A 120 -0.06 -0.81 -14.26
C ARG A 120 0.70 -2.13 -14.17
N LEU A 121 1.48 -2.32 -13.09
CA LEU A 121 2.22 -3.57 -12.85
C LEU A 121 1.27 -4.78 -12.75
N SER A 122 0.10 -4.58 -12.15
CA SER A 122 -0.94 -5.62 -12.07
C SER A 122 -1.43 -6.03 -13.45
N ARG A 123 -1.71 -5.07 -14.34
CA ARG A 123 -2.08 -5.36 -15.74
C ARG A 123 -0.95 -6.07 -16.49
N GLU A 124 0.28 -5.62 -16.32
CA GLU A 124 1.46 -6.23 -16.94
C GLU A 124 1.61 -7.70 -16.52
N ARG A 125 1.54 -8.02 -15.22
CA ARG A 125 1.59 -9.42 -14.74
C ARG A 125 0.41 -10.26 -15.24
N MET A 126 -0.80 -9.72 -15.15
CA MET A 126 -2.02 -10.41 -15.59
C MET A 126 -2.08 -10.64 -17.11
N SER A 127 -1.29 -9.93 -17.90
CA SER A 127 -1.16 -10.20 -19.34
C SER A 127 -0.49 -11.55 -19.62
N SER A 128 0.39 -12.02 -18.72
CA SER A 128 1.07 -13.30 -18.85
C SER A 128 0.09 -14.48 -18.71
N PRO A 129 -0.04 -15.35 -19.73
CA PRO A 129 -0.88 -16.54 -19.63
C PRO A 129 -0.40 -17.50 -18.55
N MET A 130 0.92 -17.66 -18.40
CA MET A 130 1.51 -18.51 -17.35
C MET A 130 1.17 -18.01 -15.95
N TYR A 131 1.17 -16.70 -15.74
CA TYR A 131 0.83 -16.12 -14.44
C TYR A 131 -0.66 -16.32 -14.11
N ARG A 132 -1.55 -16.09 -15.07
CA ARG A 132 -3.00 -16.36 -14.89
C ARG A 132 -3.26 -17.83 -14.60
N GLU A 133 -2.56 -18.73 -15.26
CA GLU A 133 -2.67 -20.17 -15.01
C GLU A 133 -2.16 -20.53 -13.60
N LYS A 134 -1.06 -19.94 -13.15
CA LYS A 134 -0.57 -20.08 -11.76
C LYS A 134 -1.63 -19.66 -10.74
N LEU A 135 -2.30 -18.54 -10.98
CA LEU A 135 -3.38 -18.03 -10.11
C LEU A 135 -4.59 -18.99 -10.09
N ARG A 136 -5.03 -19.46 -11.26
CA ARG A 136 -6.16 -20.41 -11.38
C ARG A 136 -5.93 -21.71 -10.62
N ARG A 137 -4.73 -22.28 -10.72
CA ARG A 137 -4.35 -23.51 -10.00
C ARG A 137 -4.43 -23.37 -8.48
N HIS A 138 -4.37 -22.13 -7.98
CA HIS A 138 -4.48 -21.82 -6.56
C HIS A 138 -5.84 -21.19 -6.18
N GLY A 139 -6.84 -21.28 -7.06
CA GLY A 139 -8.21 -20.82 -6.80
C GLY A 139 -8.40 -19.30 -6.85
N LEU A 140 -7.48 -18.57 -7.48
CA LEU A 140 -7.55 -17.11 -7.63
C LEU A 140 -7.97 -16.77 -9.08
N ASN A 141 -9.24 -16.40 -9.27
CA ASN A 141 -9.87 -16.16 -10.57
C ASN A 141 -10.60 -14.82 -10.62
#